data_AF-A0AAD2G2V1-F1
#
_entry.id   AF-A0AAD2G2V1-F1
#
_cell.length_a   1.000
_cell.length_b   1.000
_cell.length_c   1.000
_cell.angle_alpha   90.00
_cell.angle_beta   90.00
_cell.angle_gamma   90.00
#
_symmetry.space_group_name_H-M   'P 1'
#
loop_
_entity.id
_entity.type
_entity.pdbx_description
1 polymer ?
#
loop_
_entity_poly.entity_id
_entity_poly.type
_entity_poly.pdbx_seq_one_letter_code
_entity_poly.pdbx_strand_id
1 'polypeptide(L)'
;MSTNCPRNNKHTTNLDKDYPGQGIEIKTFKEFVGVKIIGATEGSFGNFIGITSYFRTRNAYAHGGSTVLHAFNELGLEWQVLPSDGKLFHEIAKPQFPELCYLPEDPRGEHARRLTESHISREAAKAACAGHKDEFDLKGCVCVNICRQLLGRRRDLAV
;
A
#
# COMPACT_ATOMS: atom_id res chain seq x y z
N MET A 1 -14.88 33.81 -5.78
CA MET A 1 -13.59 33.68 -6.48
C MET A 1 -12.82 32.54 -5.81
N SER A 2 -12.85 31.34 -6.41
CA SER A 2 -12.14 30.17 -5.88
C SER A 2 -10.72 30.18 -6.42
N THR A 3 -9.74 30.47 -5.57
CA THR A 3 -8.32 30.38 -5.92
C THR A 3 -7.99 28.92 -6.23
N ASN A 4 -7.67 28.65 -7.49
CA ASN A 4 -7.16 27.38 -7.96
C ASN A 4 -5.76 27.19 -7.36
N CYS A 5 -5.67 26.62 -6.16
CA CYS A 5 -4.39 26.18 -5.60
C CYS A 5 -3.88 25.04 -6.50
N PRO A 6 -2.69 25.16 -7.12
CA PRO A 6 -2.11 24.04 -7.84
C PRO A 6 -2.00 22.88 -6.85
N ARG A 7 -2.75 21.80 -7.07
CA ARG A 7 -2.58 20.59 -6.26
C ARG A 7 -1.24 19.99 -6.63
N ASN A 8 -0.19 20.43 -5.94
CA ASN A 8 1.08 19.74 -5.99
C ASN A 8 0.83 18.34 -5.44
N ASN A 9 0.86 17.36 -6.33
CA ASN A 9 0.58 15.97 -5.98
C ASN A 9 1.83 15.30 -5.39
N LYS A 10 2.91 16.04 -5.18
CA LYS A 10 4.19 15.58 -4.66
C LYS A 10 4.66 16.51 -3.56
N HIS A 11 5.05 15.95 -2.42
CA HIS A 11 5.64 16.66 -1.30
C HIS A 11 6.91 15.93 -0.87
N THR A 12 8.00 16.65 -0.63
CA THR A 12 9.24 16.07 -0.15
C THR A 12 9.64 16.75 1.15
N THR A 13 9.77 15.95 2.20
CA THR A 13 10.30 16.38 3.49
C THR A 13 11.76 15.95 3.58
N ASN A 14 12.67 16.90 3.74
CA ASN A 14 14.09 16.62 3.95
C ASN A 14 14.35 16.26 5.41
N LEU A 15 15.25 15.31 5.63
CA LEU A 15 15.67 14.84 6.96
C LEU A 15 17.08 15.30 7.32
N ASP A 16 17.64 16.27 6.58
CA ASP A 16 19.05 16.67 6.64
C ASP A 16 19.57 17.05 8.03
N LYS A 17 18.69 17.50 8.93
CA LYS A 17 19.05 17.85 10.31
C LYS A 17 19.72 16.67 11.04
N ASP A 18 19.15 15.47 10.88
CA ASP A 18 19.60 14.26 11.56
C ASP A 18 20.22 13.25 10.57
N TYR A 19 19.82 13.32 9.30
CA TYR A 19 20.22 12.40 8.24
C TYR A 19 20.53 13.17 6.94
N PRO A 20 21.76 13.68 6.77
CA PRO A 20 22.16 14.45 5.60
C PRO A 20 21.95 13.69 4.28
N GLY A 21 21.31 14.34 3.30
CA GLY A 21 21.01 13.77 1.99
C GLY A 21 19.82 12.81 1.98
N GLN A 22 19.08 12.70 3.08
CA GLN A 22 17.90 11.84 3.18
C GLN A 22 16.59 12.62 3.17
N GLY A 23 15.53 11.98 2.71
CA GLY A 23 14.20 12.59 2.65
C GLY A 23 13.08 11.59 2.46
N ILE A 24 11.86 12.04 2.68
CA ILE A 24 10.64 11.29 2.41
C ILE A 24 9.85 12.05 1.36
N GLU A 25 9.63 11.43 0.22
CA GLU A 25 8.77 11.94 -0.83
C GLU A 25 7.42 11.23 -0.78
N ILE A 26 6.36 11.99 -0.58
CA ILE A 26 4.98 11.55 -0.64
C ILE A 26 4.40 12.05 -1.96
N LYS A 27 3.93 11.12 -2.79
CA LYS A 27 3.24 11.42 -4.04
C LYS A 27 1.83 10.87 -4.00
N THR A 28 0.90 11.57 -4.63
CA THR A 28 -0.50 11.18 -4.74
C THR A 28 -0.89 11.04 -6.21
N PHE A 29 -1.65 10.00 -6.50
CA PHE A 29 -2.24 9.78 -7.82
C PHE A 29 -3.64 9.21 -7.64
N LYS A 30 -4.66 10.02 -7.92
CA LYS A 30 -6.07 9.68 -7.66
C LYS A 30 -6.26 9.26 -6.19
N GLU A 31 -6.55 7.98 -5.93
CA GLU A 31 -6.78 7.41 -4.59
C GLU A 31 -5.51 6.75 -4.01
N PHE A 32 -4.40 6.76 -4.74
CA PHE A 32 -3.14 6.17 -4.30
C PHE A 32 -2.23 7.20 -3.65
N VAL A 33 -1.58 6.78 -2.57
CA VAL A 33 -0.44 7.47 -1.94
C VAL A 33 0.80 6.61 -2.13
N GLY A 34 1.84 7.20 -2.68
CA GLY A 34 3.17 6.62 -2.82
C GLY A 34 4.11 7.28 -1.83
N VAL A 35 4.86 6.46 -1.10
CA VAL A 35 5.91 6.92 -0.20
C VAL A 35 7.24 6.43 -0.75
N LYS A 36 8.16 7.35 -1.01
CA LYS A 36 9.51 7.08 -1.48
C LYS A 36 10.50 7.60 -0.45
N ILE A 37 11.33 6.71 0.07
CA ILE A 37 12.44 7.07 0.94
C ILE A 37 13.65 7.37 0.06
N ILE A 38 14.23 8.57 0.21
CA ILE A 38 15.37 9.07 -0.53
C ILE A 38 16.61 8.93 0.35
N GLY A 39 17.69 8.35 -0.18
CA GLY A 39 18.97 8.27 0.51
C GLY A 39 18.99 7.34 1.72
N ALA A 40 18.05 6.40 1.83
CA ALA A 40 17.96 5.48 2.98
C ALA A 40 19.29 4.76 3.24
N THR A 41 19.80 4.87 4.45
CA THR A 41 20.98 4.12 4.91
C THR A 41 20.62 3.18 6.06
N GLU A 42 21.54 2.28 6.38
CA GLU A 42 21.41 1.41 7.56
C GLU A 42 21.33 2.23 8.87
N GLY A 43 22.00 3.38 8.97
CA GLY A 43 21.94 4.24 10.16
C GLY A 43 20.55 4.84 10.41
N SER A 44 19.77 5.06 9.35
CA SER A 44 18.42 5.62 9.40
C SER A 44 17.30 4.55 9.43
N PHE A 45 17.47 3.44 8.71
CA PHE A 45 16.41 2.44 8.48
C PHE A 45 16.84 1.00 8.79
N GLY A 46 18.08 0.77 9.20
CA GLY A 46 18.66 -0.57 9.33
C GLY A 46 18.00 -1.48 10.36
N ASN A 47 17.25 -0.92 11.31
CA ASN A 47 16.52 -1.68 12.33
C ASN A 47 15.03 -1.81 12.00
N PHE A 48 14.57 -1.29 10.86
CA PHE A 48 13.18 -1.38 10.46
C PHE A 48 12.82 -2.82 10.04
N ILE A 49 11.93 -3.45 10.81
CA ILE A 49 11.28 -4.72 10.50
C ILE A 49 9.78 -4.42 10.36
N GLY A 50 9.18 -4.88 9.27
CA GLY A 50 7.78 -4.61 8.97
C GLY A 50 7.24 -5.50 7.86
N ILE A 51 5.96 -5.30 7.53
CA ILE A 51 5.30 -5.96 6.40
C ILE A 51 5.99 -5.66 5.05
N THR A 52 6.76 -4.58 4.96
CA THR A 52 7.56 -4.22 3.77
C THR A 52 8.97 -4.81 3.79
N SER A 53 9.23 -5.81 4.64
CA SER A 53 10.52 -6.50 4.82
C SER A 53 11.56 -5.75 5.65
N TYR A 54 12.59 -6.48 6.08
CA TYR A 54 13.74 -5.97 6.81
C TYR A 54 14.72 -5.24 5.89
N PHE A 55 15.15 -4.04 6.28
CA PHE A 55 16.00 -3.20 5.43
C PHE A 55 17.32 -3.87 5.03
N ARG A 56 18.01 -4.56 5.95
CA ARG A 56 19.37 -5.08 5.69
C ARG A 56 19.37 -6.30 4.77
N THR A 57 18.52 -7.29 5.06
CA THR A 57 18.52 -8.56 4.31
C THR A 57 17.48 -8.61 3.21
N ARG A 58 16.52 -7.67 3.21
CA ARG A 58 15.33 -7.64 2.34
C ARG A 58 14.40 -8.85 2.53
N ASN A 59 14.62 -9.65 3.56
CA ASN A 59 13.74 -10.76 3.91
C ASN A 59 12.48 -10.24 4.59
N ALA A 60 11.35 -10.89 4.31
CA ALA A 60 10.12 -10.67 5.05
C ALA A 60 10.20 -11.46 6.36
N TYR A 61 10.15 -10.77 7.49
CA TYR A 61 10.18 -11.41 8.80
C TYR A 61 8.79 -11.44 9.43
N ALA A 62 8.55 -12.45 10.25
CA ALA A 62 7.45 -12.48 11.19
C ALA A 62 7.54 -11.31 12.19
N HIS A 63 6.46 -11.06 12.93
CA HIS A 63 6.36 -9.91 13.83
C HIS A 63 7.50 -9.90 14.89
N GLY A 64 7.92 -11.08 15.34
CA GLY A 64 9.05 -11.25 16.27
C GLY A 64 10.46 -11.04 15.69
N GLY A 65 10.59 -10.80 14.38
CA GLY A 65 11.88 -10.46 13.74
C GLY A 65 12.89 -11.60 13.57
N SER A 66 12.58 -12.82 14.02
CA SER A 66 13.48 -13.98 13.96
C SER A 66 13.16 -14.96 12.83
N THR A 67 11.87 -15.13 12.52
CA THR A 67 11.40 -16.09 11.51
C THR A 67 11.28 -15.41 10.14
N VAL A 68 11.91 -15.98 9.12
CA VAL A 68 11.74 -15.55 7.72
C VAL A 68 10.49 -16.21 7.15
N LEU A 69 9.61 -15.40 6.55
CA LEU A 69 8.38 -15.85 5.91
C LEU A 69 8.52 -15.74 4.39
N HIS A 70 8.11 -16.79 3.68
CA HIS A 70 8.16 -16.84 2.22
C HIS A 70 6.78 -16.71 1.57
N ALA A 71 5.71 -17.06 2.31
CA ALA A 71 4.35 -16.93 1.83
C ALA A 71 3.77 -15.56 2.24
N PHE A 72 3.26 -14.81 1.26
CA PHE A 72 2.67 -13.49 1.50
C PHE A 72 1.41 -13.54 2.37
N ASN A 73 0.64 -14.62 2.30
CA ASN A 73 -0.54 -14.80 3.15
C ASN A 73 -0.13 -14.96 4.62
N GLU A 74 0.91 -15.75 4.89
CA GLU A 74 1.47 -15.89 6.25
C GLU A 74 2.03 -14.56 6.75
N LEU A 75 2.76 -13.84 5.91
CA LEU A 75 3.27 -12.51 6.25
C LEU A 75 2.13 -11.55 6.61
N GLY A 76 1.05 -11.51 5.82
CA GLY A 76 -0.08 -10.64 6.08
C GLY A 76 -0.83 -10.98 7.38
N LEU A 77 -0.99 -12.27 7.68
CA LEU A 77 -1.65 -12.74 8.90
C LEU A 77 -0.80 -12.46 10.15
N GLU A 78 0.51 -12.69 10.05
CA GLU A 78 1.46 -12.45 11.14
C GLU A 78 1.57 -10.97 11.52
N TRP A 79 1.36 -10.06 10.57
CA TRP A 79 1.34 -8.61 10.79
C TRP A 79 -0.07 -8.06 11.08
N GLN A 80 -1.02 -8.90 11.52
CA GLN A 80 -2.29 -8.44 12.08
C GLN A 80 -2.05 -7.72 13.41
N VAL A 81 -2.68 -6.54 13.58
CA VAL A 81 -2.56 -5.75 14.82
C VAL A 81 -3.10 -6.56 16.01
N LEU A 82 -2.30 -6.65 17.06
CA LEU A 82 -2.61 -7.35 18.30
C LEU A 82 -3.22 -6.40 19.34
N PRO A 83 -4.01 -6.90 20.29
CA PRO A 83 -4.52 -6.09 21.39
C PRO A 83 -3.42 -5.42 22.23
N SER A 84 -2.21 -6.01 22.28
CA SER A 84 -1.03 -5.46 22.96
C SER A 84 -0.45 -4.22 22.28
N ASP A 85 -0.75 -3.98 21.01
CA ASP A 85 -0.22 -2.84 20.25
C ASP A 85 -0.97 -1.52 20.57
N GLY A 86 -2.03 -1.63 21.38
CA GLY A 86 -2.86 -0.49 21.78
C GLY A 86 -3.88 -0.08 20.71
N LYS A 87 -4.50 1.08 20.92
CA LYS A 87 -5.55 1.58 20.02
C LYS A 87 -4.92 2.35 18.85
N LEU A 88 -4.60 1.64 17.77
CA LEU A 88 -4.06 2.24 16.53
C LEU A 88 -5.13 2.87 15.62
N PHE A 89 -6.37 2.38 15.71
CA PHE A 89 -7.48 2.83 14.87
C PHE A 89 -8.59 3.48 15.70
N HIS A 90 -9.27 4.48 15.11
CA HIS A 90 -10.42 5.14 15.74
C HIS A 90 -11.59 4.17 15.92
N GLU A 91 -11.83 3.35 14.89
CA GLU A 91 -12.87 2.33 14.81
C GLU A 91 -12.26 0.95 14.67
N ILE A 92 -12.89 -0.04 15.30
CA ILE A 92 -12.49 -1.44 15.29
C ILE A 92 -13.32 -2.15 14.21
N ALA A 93 -12.74 -2.38 13.04
CA ALA A 93 -13.34 -3.23 12.01
C ALA A 93 -12.99 -4.70 12.27
N LYS A 94 -13.99 -5.59 12.17
CA LYS A 94 -13.77 -7.04 12.22
C LYS A 94 -13.36 -7.60 10.85
N PRO A 95 -12.57 -8.68 10.79
CA PRO A 95 -12.02 -9.46 11.91
C PRO A 95 -10.81 -8.76 12.57
N GLN A 96 -10.68 -8.90 13.89
CA GLN A 96 -9.49 -8.51 14.67
C GLN A 96 -8.99 -9.70 15.47
N PHE A 97 -7.69 -9.72 15.76
CA PHE A 97 -7.07 -10.73 16.60
C PHE A 97 -7.89 -10.94 17.89
N PRO A 98 -8.22 -12.20 18.28
CA PRO A 98 -7.66 -13.47 17.78
C PRO A 98 -8.34 -14.03 16.52
N GLU A 99 -9.36 -13.36 15.97
CA GLU A 99 -9.96 -13.77 14.70
C GLU A 99 -9.04 -13.38 13.54
N LEU A 100 -8.60 -14.37 12.77
CA LEU A 100 -7.73 -14.16 11.62
C LEU A 100 -8.44 -13.39 10.50
N CYS A 101 -7.67 -12.57 9.78
CA CYS A 101 -8.14 -11.92 8.57
C CYS A 101 -8.61 -12.96 7.54
N TYR A 102 -9.76 -12.72 6.93
CA TYR A 102 -10.24 -13.55 5.83
C TYR A 102 -9.32 -13.38 4.62
N LEU A 103 -8.72 -14.47 4.16
CA LEU A 103 -7.96 -14.46 2.93
C LEU A 103 -8.89 -14.24 1.73
N PRO A 104 -8.40 -13.71 0.59
CA PRO A 104 -9.22 -13.47 -0.60
C PRO A 104 -9.99 -14.71 -1.10
N GLU A 105 -9.49 -15.91 -0.82
CA GLU A 105 -10.09 -17.19 -1.18
C GLU A 105 -11.22 -17.62 -0.22
N ASP A 106 -11.36 -16.96 0.94
CA ASP A 106 -12.38 -17.28 1.93
C ASP A 106 -13.76 -16.78 1.46
N PRO A 107 -14.78 -17.64 1.37
CA PRO A 107 -16.12 -17.24 0.93
C PRO A 107 -16.81 -16.24 1.88
N ARG A 108 -16.35 -16.13 3.14
CA ARG A 108 -16.79 -15.11 4.10
C ARG A 108 -16.16 -13.74 3.82
N GLY A 109 -15.10 -13.72 3.04
CA GLY A 109 -14.56 -12.50 2.47
C GLY A 109 -15.57 -11.93 1.47
N GLU A 110 -16.41 -11.00 1.94
CA GLU A 110 -17.27 -10.12 1.12
C GLU A 110 -16.49 -9.37 0.02
N HIS A 111 -15.16 -9.45 0.03
CA HIS A 111 -14.24 -8.85 -0.92
C HIS A 111 -13.37 -9.92 -1.60
N ALA A 112 -14.00 -10.80 -2.39
CA ALA A 112 -13.29 -11.47 -3.46
C ALA A 112 -12.58 -10.38 -4.29
N ARG A 113 -11.25 -10.40 -4.34
CA ARG A 113 -10.47 -9.49 -5.19
C ARG A 113 -10.81 -9.81 -6.63
N ARG A 114 -11.83 -9.17 -7.19
CA ARG A 114 -12.34 -9.43 -8.55
C ARG A 114 -11.40 -8.93 -9.66
N LEU A 115 -10.08 -8.85 -9.41
CA LEU A 115 -9.07 -8.51 -10.41
C LEU A 115 -9.17 -9.41 -11.65
N THR A 116 -9.65 -10.64 -11.47
CA THR A 116 -9.98 -11.61 -12.53
C THR A 116 -11.26 -11.28 -13.32
N GLU A 117 -12.15 -10.43 -12.82
CA GLU A 117 -13.33 -9.91 -13.52
C GLU A 117 -13.05 -8.62 -14.31
N SER A 118 -11.81 -8.12 -14.29
CA SER A 118 -11.41 -7.02 -15.18
C SER A 118 -11.46 -7.51 -16.62
N HIS A 119 -12.34 -6.91 -17.43
CA HIS A 119 -12.37 -7.15 -18.88
C HIS A 119 -11.21 -6.45 -19.62
N ILE A 120 -10.43 -5.63 -18.91
CA ILE A 120 -9.29 -4.89 -19.47
C ILE A 120 -8.01 -5.69 -19.23
N SER A 121 -7.33 -6.05 -20.33
CA SER A 121 -6.02 -6.70 -20.27
C SER A 121 -4.94 -5.73 -19.79
N ARG A 122 -3.86 -6.28 -19.24
CA ARG A 122 -2.73 -5.48 -18.76
C ARG A 122 -2.07 -4.70 -19.90
N GLU A 123 -2.06 -5.26 -21.10
CA GLU A 123 -1.50 -4.68 -22.32
C GLU A 123 -2.33 -3.46 -22.77
N ALA A 124 -3.66 -3.60 -22.79
CA ALA A 124 -4.57 -2.50 -23.10
C ALA A 124 -4.47 -1.37 -22.07
N ALA A 125 -4.41 -1.71 -20.78
CA ALA A 125 -4.21 -0.73 -19.71
C ALA A 125 -2.87 0.00 -19.83
N LYS A 126 -1.78 -0.70 -20.16
CA LYS A 126 -0.47 -0.08 -20.41
C LYS A 126 -0.51 0.87 -21.59
N ALA A 127 -1.14 0.48 -22.70
CA ALA A 127 -1.28 1.32 -23.89
C ALA A 127 -2.05 2.62 -23.57
N ALA A 128 -3.16 2.51 -22.82
CA ALA A 128 -3.94 3.67 -22.38
C ALA A 128 -3.15 4.61 -21.44
N CYS A 129 -2.23 4.06 -20.65
CA CYS A 129 -1.44 4.80 -19.67
C CYS A 129 -0.06 5.27 -20.17
N ALA A 130 0.28 5.03 -21.45
CA ALA A 130 1.62 5.30 -22.00
C ALA A 130 2.06 6.77 -21.92
N GLY A 131 1.12 7.71 -21.75
CA GLY A 131 1.43 9.14 -21.57
C GLY A 131 2.08 9.49 -20.23
N HIS A 132 2.03 8.60 -19.23
CA HIS A 132 2.67 8.83 -17.93
C HIS A 132 4.16 8.51 -17.96
N LYS A 133 4.99 9.54 -17.77
CA LYS A 133 6.46 9.41 -17.74
C LYS A 133 6.98 8.91 -16.38
N ASP A 134 6.28 9.24 -15.31
CA ASP A 134 6.63 8.82 -13.96
C ASP A 134 6.11 7.41 -13.68
N GLU A 135 6.96 6.57 -13.08
CA GLU A 135 6.64 5.17 -12.84
C GLU A 135 5.47 4.97 -11.87
N PHE A 136 5.37 5.81 -10.84
CA PHE A 136 4.27 5.74 -9.87
C PHE A 136 2.94 6.09 -10.54
N ASP A 137 2.91 7.15 -11.36
CA ASP A 137 1.70 7.54 -12.10
C ASP A 137 1.33 6.48 -13.16
N LEU A 138 2.31 5.89 -13.83
CA LEU A 138 2.09 4.82 -14.80
C LEU A 138 1.47 3.58 -14.12
N LYS A 139 2.08 3.11 -13.03
CA LYS A 139 1.57 1.96 -12.26
C LYS A 139 0.20 2.24 -11.66
N GLY A 140 0.01 3.44 -11.10
CA GLY A 140 -1.27 3.90 -10.58
C GLY A 140 -2.34 3.94 -11.66
N CYS A 141 -2.03 4.47 -12.85
CA CYS A 141 -2.95 4.49 -13.99
C CYS A 141 -3.32 3.06 -14.45
N VAL A 142 -2.34 2.17 -14.58
CA VAL A 142 -2.57 0.77 -14.98
C VAL A 142 -3.45 0.06 -13.95
N CYS A 143 -3.17 0.19 -12.65
CA CYS A 143 -4.05 -0.37 -11.64
C CYS A 143 -5.40 0.32 -11.64
N VAL A 144 -5.57 1.64 -11.83
CA VAL A 144 -6.93 2.19 -11.94
C VAL A 144 -7.71 1.54 -13.08
N ASN A 145 -7.11 1.31 -14.25
CA ASN A 145 -7.83 0.67 -15.34
C ASN A 145 -8.21 -0.80 -15.03
N ILE A 146 -7.35 -1.55 -14.35
CA ILE A 146 -7.60 -2.97 -14.02
C ILE A 146 -8.45 -3.12 -12.73
N CYS A 147 -8.13 -2.33 -11.71
CA CYS A 147 -8.64 -2.38 -10.34
C CYS A 147 -9.94 -1.57 -10.13
N ARG A 148 -10.22 -0.49 -10.91
CA ARG A 148 -11.41 0.37 -10.67
C ARG A 148 -12.72 -0.28 -11.06
N GLN A 149 -12.71 -1.29 -11.93
CA GLN A 149 -13.90 -2.10 -12.21
C GLN A 149 -14.41 -2.82 -10.93
N LEU A 150 -13.62 -2.84 -9.86
CA LEU A 150 -13.92 -3.47 -8.57
C LEU A 150 -14.45 -2.50 -7.50
N LEU A 151 -13.98 -1.25 -7.51
CA LEU A 151 -14.37 -0.22 -6.53
C LEU A 151 -15.65 0.54 -6.95
N GLY A 152 -15.98 0.55 -8.25
CA GLY A 152 -17.14 1.28 -8.78
C GLY A 152 -18.51 0.66 -8.48
N ARG A 153 -18.61 -0.67 -8.33
CA ARG A 153 -19.89 -1.37 -8.15
C ARG A 153 -20.51 -1.25 -6.74
N ARG A 154 -19.82 -0.64 -5.77
CA ARG A 154 -20.36 -0.43 -4.42
C ARG A 154 -21.13 0.88 -4.23
N ARG A 155 -21.10 1.81 -5.20
CA ARG A 155 -21.91 3.04 -5.11
C ARG A 155 -23.37 2.86 -5.53
N ASP A 156 -23.68 1.78 -6.26
CA ASP A 156 -25.02 1.54 -6.81
C ASP A 156 -25.87 0.57 -5.96
N LEU A 157 -25.39 0.17 -4.78
CA LEU A 157 -26.10 -0.74 -3.84
C LEU A 157 -26.30 -0.14 -2.44
N ALA A 158 -26.12 1.17 -2.29
CA ALA A 158 -26.64 1.90 -1.13
C ALA A 158 -28.02 2.46 -1.48
N VAL A 159 -29.03 1.60 -1.41
CA VAL A 159 -30.45 1.95 -1.21
C VAL A 159 -30.94 1.12 -0.04
#